data_AF-A0A0J1HQM3-F1
#
_entry.id   AF-A0A0J1HQM3-F1
#
_cell.length_a   1.000
_cell.length_b   1.000
_cell.length_c   1.000
_cell.angle_alpha   90.00
_cell.angle_beta   90.00
_cell.angle_gamma   90.00
#
_symmetry.space_group_name_H-M   'P 1'
#
loop_
_entity.id
_entity.type
_entity.pdbx_description
1 polymer ?
#
loop_
_entity_poly.entity_id
_entity_poly.type
_entity_poly.pdbx_seq_one_letter_code
_entity_poly.pdbx_strand_id
1 'polypeptide(L)' 'MNKKLYIIGALVFSIFAVIPLVFSLYMGHIKDATIITCILIAVLAFLTVEYKNLKNKKGK' A
#
# COMPACT_ATOMS: atom_id res chain seq x y z
N MET A 1 -11.71 -9.22 -6.37
CA MET A 1 -10.82 -8.25 -7.03
C MET A 1 -9.98 -8.99 -8.05
N ASN A 2 -9.97 -8.55 -9.31
CA ASN A 2 -9.09 -9.16 -10.32
C ASN A 2 -7.62 -8.85 -9.98
N LYS A 3 -6.70 -9.77 -10.29
CA LYS A 3 -5.23 -9.56 -10.11
C LYS A 3 -4.80 -8.19 -10.63
N LYS A 4 -5.35 -7.79 -11.79
CA LYS A 4 -5.10 -6.49 -12.42
C LYS A 4 -5.46 -5.31 -11.51
N LEU A 5 -6.63 -5.34 -10.86
CA LEU A 5 -7.09 -4.27 -9.97
C LEU A 5 -6.26 -4.19 -8.68
N TYR A 6 -5.82 -5.32 -8.14
CA TYR A 6 -4.90 -5.35 -7.00
C TYR A 6 -3.56 -4.69 -7.35
N ILE A 7 -2.97 -5.08 -8.49
CA ILE A 7 -1.68 -4.53 -8.95
C ILE A 7 -1.80 -3.03 -9.22
N ILE A 8 -2.86 -2.60 -9.91
CA ILE A 8 -3.09 -1.19 -10.20
C ILE A 8 -3.31 -0.40 -8.92
N GLY A 9 -4.13 -0.89 -7.98
CA GLY A 9 -4.38 -0.23 -6.71
C GLY A 9 -3.12 -0.07 -5.86
N ALA A 10 -2.33 -1.14 -5.74
CA ALA A 10 -1.05 -1.11 -5.02
C ALA A 10 -0.03 -0.16 -5.71
N LEU A 11 0.02 -0.15 -7.04
CA LEU A 11 0.94 0.69 -7.80
C LEU A 11 0.59 2.17 -7.71
N VAL A 12 -0.69 2.53 -7.89
CA VAL A 12 -1.18 3.91 -7.74
C VAL A 12 -0.94 4.42 -6.32
N PHE A 13 -1.25 3.61 -5.32
CA PHE A 13 -1.04 3.96 -3.92
C PHE A 13 0.45 4.15 -3.60
N SER A 14 1.33 3.25 -4.06
CA SER A 14 2.77 3.39 -3.86
C SER A 14 3.32 4.66 -4.51
N ILE A 15 2.92 5.01 -5.74
CA ILE A 15 3.37 6.24 -6.40
C ILE A 15 2.97 7.48 -5.57
N PHE A 16 1.74 7.49 -5.05
CA PHE A 16 1.26 8.59 -4.22
C PHE A 16 1.97 8.68 -2.86
N ALA A 17 2.26 7.55 -2.23
CA ALA A 17 2.88 7.50 -0.91
C ALA A 17 4.41 7.72 -0.93
N VAL A 18 5.08 7.37 -2.02
CA VAL A 18 6.54 7.51 -2.17
C VAL A 18 6.97 8.98 -2.20
N ILE A 19 6.20 9.87 -2.83
CA ILE A 19 6.52 11.30 -2.91
C ILE A 19 6.65 11.95 -1.51
N PRO A 20 5.63 11.89 -0.63
CA PRO A 20 5.73 12.44 0.71
C PRO A 20 6.73 11.67 1.59
N LEU A 21 6.96 10.38 1.35
CA LEU A 21 8.00 9.60 2.04
C LEU A 21 9.40 10.15 1.74
N VAL A 22 9.73 10.33 0.46
CA VAL A 22 11.03 10.86 0.02
C VAL A 22 11.21 12.30 0.51
N PHE A 23 10.17 13.12 0.42
CA PHE A 23 10.22 14.50 0.90
C PHE A 23 10.44 14.58 2.41
N SER A 24 9.76 13.73 3.17
CA SER A 24 9.90 13.64 4.63
C SER A 24 11.30 13.18 5.05
N LEU A 25 11.87 12.18 4.35
CA LEU A 25 13.25 11.73 4.58
C LEU A 25 14.27 12.82 4.22
N TYR A 26 14.06 13.53 3.12
CA TYR A 26 14.94 14.61 2.68
C TYR A 26 14.98 15.79 3.66
N MET A 27 13.84 16.15 4.23
CA MET A 27 13.73 17.21 5.26
C MET A 27 14.16 16.76 6.66
N GLY A 28 14.48 15.47 6.86
CA GLY A 28 14.85 14.92 8.17
C GLY A 28 13.66 14.74 9.14
N HIS A 29 12.43 14.77 8.64
CA HIS A 29 11.21 14.57 9.44
C HIS A 29 10.94 13.07 9.69
N ILE A 30 11.81 12.41 10.47
CA ILE A 30 11.77 10.95 10.71
C ILE A 30 10.42 10.47 11.24
N LYS A 31 9.73 11.28 12.06
CA LYS A 31 8.40 10.96 12.58
C LYS A 31 7.36 10.83 11.46
N ASP A 32 7.36 11.76 10.51
CA ASP A 32 6.40 11.76 9.41
C ASP A 32 6.70 10.61 8.44
N ALA A 33 7.98 10.35 8.15
CA ALA A 33 8.40 9.21 7.34
C ALA A 33 7.96 7.88 7.97
N THR A 34 8.04 7.77 9.30
CA THR A 34 7.59 6.59 10.04
C THR A 34 6.07 6.41 9.91
N ILE A 35 5.30 7.49 10.08
CA ILE A 35 3.84 7.45 9.93
C ILE A 35 3.44 7.01 8.51
N ILE A 36 4.05 7.63 7.48
CA ILE A 36 3.81 7.28 6.08
C ILE A 36 4.14 5.81 5.82
N THR A 37 5.26 5.31 6.36
CA THR A 37 5.66 3.91 6.24
C THR A 37 4.67 2.95 6.90
N CYS A 38 4.19 3.28 8.11
CA CYS A 38 3.16 2.49 8.80
C CYS A 38 1.86 2.41 7.99
N ILE A 39 1.41 3.52 7.40
CA ILE A 39 0.24 3.54 6.52
C ILE A 39 0.48 2.68 5.28
N LEU A 40 1.68 2.75 4.70
CA LEU A 40 2.07 1.96 3.53
C LEU A 40 1.95 0.45 3.78
N ILE A 41 2.50 0.00 4.91
CA ILE A 41 2.44 -1.40 5.33
C ILE A 41 1.00 -1.84 5.60
N ALA A 42 0.22 -1.01 6.30
CA ALA A 42 -1.17 -1.31 6.63
C ALA A 42 -2.04 -1.48 5.37
N VAL A 43 -1.88 -0.57 4.40
CA VAL A 43 -2.63 -0.61 3.14
C VAL A 43 -2.22 -1.82 2.31
N LEU A 44 -0.93 -2.13 2.20
CA LEU A 44 -0.43 -3.34 1.52
C LEU A 44 -0.96 -4.62 2.17
N ALA A 45 -0.97 -4.69 3.51
CA ALA A 45 -1.50 -5.83 4.25
C ALA A 45 -3.00 -6.00 3.98
N PHE A 46 -3.78 -4.92 4.06
CA PHE A 46 -5.21 -4.92 3.78
C PHE A 46 -5.51 -5.39 2.35
N LEU A 47 -4.84 -4.80 1.36
CA LEU A 47 -4.94 -5.20 -0.05
C LEU A 47 -4.62 -6.69 -0.24
N THR A 48 -3.60 -7.20 0.45
CA THR A 48 -3.16 -8.61 0.34
C THR A 48 -4.20 -9.56 0.94
N VAL A 49 -4.73 -9.23 2.13
CA VAL A 49 -5.78 -10.02 2.78
C VAL A 49 -7.04 -10.03 1.93
N GLU A 50 -7.46 -8.88 1.41
CA GLU A 50 -8.65 -8.74 0.57
C GLU A 50 -8.50 -9.52 -0.74
N TYR A 51 -7.33 -9.45 -1.38
CA TYR A 51 -7.01 -10.26 -2.55
C TYR A 51 -7.08 -11.76 -2.26
N LYS A 52 -6.55 -12.21 -1.12
CA LYS A 52 -6.56 -13.61 -0.69
C LYS A 52 -7.99 -14.10 -0.38
N ASN A 53 -8.80 -13.30 0.30
CA ASN A 53 -10.21 -13.58 0.58
C ASN A 53 -11.03 -13.74 -0.70
N LEU A 54 -10.81 -12.87 -1.69
CA LEU A 54 -11.51 -12.93 -2.97
C LEU A 54 -11.08 -14.12 -3.83
N LYS A 55 -9.81 -14.54 -3.74
CA LYS A 55 -9.34 -15.77 -4.37
C LYS A 55 -10.01 -17.00 -3.74
N ASN A 56 -10.16 -17.03 -2.42
CA ASN A 56 -10.86 -18.11 -1.72
C ASN A 56 -12.35 -18.18 -2.04
N LYS A 57 -13.02 -17.03 -2.24
CA LYS A 57 -14.44 -16.99 -2.65
C LYS A 57 -14.70 -17.46 -4.10
N LYS A 58 -13.71 -17.39 -5.00
CA LYS A 58 -13.84 -17.88 -6.38
C LYS A 58 -13.56 -19.39 -6.54
N GLY A 59 -13.12 -20.06 -5.47
CA GLY A 59 -12.80 -21.49 -5.46
C GLY A 59 -13.84 -22.38 -4.76
N LYS A 60 -15.00 -21.82 -4.39
CA LYS A 60 -16.22 -22.54 -4.01
C LYS A 60 -17.27 -22.29 -5.08
#